data_AF-A0A1I1P196-F1
#
_entry.id   AF-A0A1I1P196-F1
#
_cell.length_a   1.000
_cell.length_b   1.000
_cell.length_c   1.000
_cell.angle_alpha   90.00
_cell.angle_beta   90.00
_cell.angle_gamma   90.00
#
_symmetry.space_group_name_H-M   'P 1'
#
loop_
_entity.id
_entity.type
_entity.pdbx_description
1 polymer ?
#
loop_
_entity_poly.entity_id
_entity_poly.type
_entity_poly.pdbx_seq_one_letter_code
_entity_poly.pdbx_strand_id
1 'polypeptide(L)' 'MAAVLTGFVGLLLNGTYRFEGPVVVRVTPTHGLHAGDVLLLLGWLAAMLALTALVRSRRN' A
#
# COMPACT_ATOMS: atom_id res chain seq x y z
N MET A 1 -8.79 7.82 5.78
CA MET A 1 -8.69 7.67 4.31
C MET A 1 -7.91 8.79 3.65
N ALA A 2 -8.20 10.07 3.95
CA ALA A 2 -7.42 11.21 3.44
C ALA A 2 -5.90 11.05 3.68
N ALA A 3 -5.46 10.77 4.90
CA ALA A 3 -4.04 10.55 5.22
C ALA A 3 -3.38 9.40 4.42
N VAL A 4 -4.11 8.31 4.17
CA VAL A 4 -3.63 7.16 3.40
C VAL A 4 -3.45 7.53 1.94
N LEU A 5 -4.44 8.22 1.35
CA LEU A 5 -4.38 8.72 -0.02
C LEU A 5 -3.28 9.77 -0.19
N THR A 6 -3.10 10.67 0.78
CA THR A 6 -2.01 11.65 0.76
C THR A 6 -0.63 10.99 0.84
N GLY A 7 -0.48 9.92 1.62
CA GLY A 7 0.75 9.11 1.63
C GLY A 7 1.04 8.48 0.27
N PHE A 8 0.03 7.91 -0.39
CA PHE A 8 0.13 7.38 -1.74
C PHE A 8 0.50 8.44 -2.78
N VAL A 9 -0.13 9.61 -2.72
CA VAL A 9 0.20 10.74 -3.60
C VAL A 9 1.64 11.20 -3.37
N GLY A 10 2.09 11.30 -2.11
CA GLY A 10 3.47 11.61 -1.78
C GLY A 10 4.47 10.61 -2.38
N LEU A 11 4.12 9.32 -2.39
CA LEU A 11 4.91 8.26 -3.01
C LEU A 11 4.91 8.33 -4.54
N LEU A 12 3.76 8.59 -5.16
CA LEU A 12 3.64 8.81 -6.61
C LEU A 12 4.46 10.03 -7.06
N LEU A 13 4.40 11.12 -6.29
CA LEU A 13 5.11 12.36 -6.59
C LEU A 13 6.62 12.26 -6.30
N ASN A 14 7.04 11.50 -5.29
CA ASN A 14 8.47 11.24 -5.04
C ASN A 14 9.08 10.19 -5.99
N GLY A 15 8.24 9.41 -6.68
CA GLY A 15 8.45 9.14 -8.10
C GLY A 15 9.72 8.40 -8.51
N THR A 16 10.45 7.75 -7.61
CA THR A 16 11.41 6.69 -8.00
C THR A 16 10.64 5.38 -8.18
N TYR A 17 9.67 5.38 -9.10
CA TYR A 17 9.08 4.16 -9.68
C TYR A 17 10.12 3.48 -10.57
N ARG A 18 11.25 3.07 -9.99
CA ARG A 18 12.09 2.05 -10.59
C ARG A 18 11.41 0.73 -10.28
N PHE A 19 10.78 0.14 -11.29
CA PHE A 19 10.47 -1.30 -11.37
C PHE A 19 11.74 -2.19 -11.27
N GLU A 20 12.80 -1.73 -10.59
CA GLU A 20 14.13 -2.33 -10.51
C GLU A 20 14.69 -2.33 -9.07
N GLY A 21 13.85 -2.13 -8.06
CA GLY A 21 14.25 -2.42 -6.68
C GLY A 21 14.39 -3.93 -6.48
N PRO A 22 15.37 -4.43 -5.68
CA PRO A 22 15.55 -5.86 -5.46
C PRO A 22 14.26 -6.49 -4.95
N VAL A 23 13.98 -7.72 -5.40
CA VAL A 23 12.86 -8.51 -4.89
C VAL A 23 13.08 -8.71 -3.39
N VAL A 24 12.16 -8.20 -2.58
CA VAL A 24 12.24 -8.28 -1.11
C VAL A 24 11.58 -9.57 -0.63
N VAL A 25 10.51 -10.02 -1.31
CA VAL A 25 9.81 -11.26 -1.00
C VAL A 25 9.44 -11.98 -2.29
N ARG A 26 9.79 -13.26 -2.43
CA ARG A 26 9.31 -14.10 -3.55
C ARG A 26 7.92 -14.64 -3.20
N VAL A 27 6.92 -14.31 -4.02
CA VAL A 27 5.54 -14.81 -3.86
C VAL A 27 5.34 -16.09 -4.67
N THR A 28 5.91 -16.15 -5.88
CA THR A 28 5.92 -17.33 -6.74
C THR A 28 7.29 -17.50 -7.41
N PRO A 29 7.55 -18.63 -8.12
CA PRO A 29 8.81 -18.80 -8.85
C PRO A 29 9.09 -17.71 -9.88
N THR A 30 8.04 -17.08 -10.42
CA THR A 30 8.09 -16.05 -11.46
C THR A 30 7.75 -14.65 -10.97
N HIS A 31 7.19 -14.49 -9.77
CA HIS A 31 6.76 -13.19 -9.23
C HIS A 31 7.33 -12.94 -7.84
N GLY A 32 7.91 -11.77 -7.66
CA GLY A 32 8.37 -11.25 -6.39
C GLY A 32 7.70 -9.92 -6.07
N LEU A 33 7.47 -9.67 -4.79
CA LEU A 33 7.19 -8.34 -4.27
C LEU A 33 8.48 -7.54 -4.26
N HIS A 34 8.45 -6.43 -4.99
CA HIS A 34 9.51 -5.45 -4.99
C HIS A 34 9.37 -4.53 -3.78
N ALA A 35 10.45 -3.85 -3.42
CA ALA A 35 10.43 -2.87 -2.32
C ALA A 35 9.33 -1.80 -2.49
N GLY A 36 9.00 -1.44 -3.73
CA GLY A 36 7.92 -0.52 -4.06
C GLY A 36 6.51 -1.05 -3.75
N ASP A 37 6.32 -2.37 -3.78
CA ASP A 37 5.01 -3.00 -3.55
C ASP A 37 4.64 -3.03 -2.06
N VAL A 38 5.65 -2.96 -1.18
CA VAL A 38 5.45 -3.02 0.27
C VAL A 38 4.64 -1.83 0.78
N LEU A 39 4.97 -0.61 0.33
CA LEU A 39 4.24 0.59 0.73
C LEU A 39 2.82 0.61 0.16
N LEU A 40 2.64 0.07 -1.06
CA LEU A 40 1.32 -0.12 -1.67
C LEU A 40 0.44 -1.07 -0.84
N LEU A 41 1.00 -2.20 -0.41
CA LEU A 41 0.29 -3.15 0.46
C LEU A 41 -0.06 -2.54 1.82
N LEU A 42 0.87 -1.80 2.45
CA LEU A 42 0.63 -1.16 3.74
C LEU A 42 -0.47 -0.09 3.64
N GLY A 43 -0.42 0.75 2.60
CA GLY A 43 -1.45 1.75 2.37
C GLY A 43 -2.83 1.12 2.09
N TRP A 44 -2.88 0.05 1.30
CA TRP A 44 -4.12 -0.70 1.08
C TRP A 44 -4.70 -1.27 2.39
N LEU A 45 -3.86 -1.89 3.22
CA LEU A 45 -4.27 -2.46 4.49
C LEU A 45 -4.82 -1.37 5.43
N ALA A 46 -4.13 -0.22 5.51
CA ALA A 46 -4.58 0.93 6.31
C ALA A 46 -5.94 1.46 5.83
N ALA A 47 -6.17 1.52 4.51
CA ALA A 47 -7.47 1.93 3.95
C ALA A 47 -8.57 0.93 4.31
N MET A 48 -8.31 -0.38 4.21
CA MET A 48 -9.27 -1.44 4.57
C MET A 48 -9.65 -1.38 6.04
N LEU A 49 -8.68 -1.16 6.93
CA LEU A 49 -8.91 -0.99 8.37
C LEU A 49 -9.74 0.26 8.68
N ALA A 50 -9.44 1.38 8.01
CA ALA A 50 -10.23 2.61 8.16
C ALA A 50 -11.68 2.41 7.69
N LEU A 51 -11.90 1.70 6.59
CA LEU A 51 -13.23 1.36 6.09
C LEU A 51 -13.98 0.45 7.06
N THR A 52 -13.34 -0.60 7.57
CA THR A 52 -13.99 -1.50 8.56
C THR A 52 -14.31 -0.78 9.86
N ALA A 53 -13.43 0.10 10.34
CA ALA A 53 -13.68 0.93 11.51
C ALA A 53 -14.87 1.88 11.28
N LEU A 54 -14.93 2.54 10.12
CA LEU A 54 -16.05 3.41 9.75
C LEU A 54 -17.38 2.66 9.69
N VAL A 55 -17.40 1.48 9.05
CA VAL A 55 -18.59 0.63 8.97
C VAL A 55 -19.04 0.18 10.37
N ARG A 56 -18.11 -0.20 11.26
CA ARG A 56 -18.43 -0.56 12.64
C ARG A 56 -18.96 0.63 13.44
N SER A 57 -18.34 1.80 13.31
CA SER A 57 -18.76 3.03 14.00
C SER A 57 -20.14 3.51 13.57
N ARG A 58 -20.59 3.18 12.35
CA ARG A 58 -21.93 3.53 11.84
C ARG A 58 -23.02 2.55 12.26
N ARG A 59 -22.63 1.37 12.77
CA ARG A 59 -23.54 0.29 13.18
C ARG A 59 -23.83 0.32 14.69
N ASN A 60 -22.93 0.90 15.49
CA ASN A 60 -23.17 1.26 16.89
C ASN A 60 -23.87 2.61 17.00
#